data_AF-A0A7L3AE44-F1
#
_entry.id   AF-A0A7L3AE44-F1
#
_cell.length_a   1.000
_cell.length_b   1.000
_cell.length_c   1.000
_cell.angle_alpha   90.00
_cell.angle_beta   90.00
_cell.angle_gamma   90.00
#
_symmetry.space_group_name_H-M   'P 1'
#
loop_
_entity.id
_entity.type
_entity.pdbx_description
1 polymer ?
#
loop_
_entity_poly.entity_id
_entity_poly.type
_entity_poly.pdbx_seq_one_letter_code
_entity_poly.pdbx_strand_id
1 'polypeptide(L)'
;QNRVLGVKKIAAFFGISLTEEELQSVVGGSSFDSMKKNSQETHGAFGSALFRKGGVSDWKNFFSEEQNKEMDKAFEEYLRGTKLGTKLKYDVYCKA
;
A
#
# COMPACT_ATOMS: atom_id res chain seq x y z
N GLN A 1 5.42 -0.15 -6.15
CA GLN A 1 5.03 -1.54 -6.47
C GLN A 1 4.35 -1.60 -7.84
N ASN A 2 4.34 -2.76 -8.49
CA ASN A 2 3.74 -2.97 -9.81
C ASN A 2 2.22 -3.26 -9.68
N ARG A 3 1.38 -2.26 -9.94
CA ARG A 3 -0.10 -2.35 -9.85
C ARG A 3 -0.67 -3.38 -10.82
N VAL A 4 -0.15 -3.45 -12.04
CA VAL A 4 -0.57 -4.40 -13.08
C VAL A 4 -0.40 -5.84 -12.61
N LEU A 5 0.76 -6.16 -12.03
CA LEU A 5 1.00 -7.49 -11.46
C LEU A 5 0.06 -7.81 -10.30
N GLY A 6 -0.28 -6.82 -9.48
CA GLY A 6 -1.26 -6.95 -8.40
C GLY A 6 -2.63 -7.37 -8.93
N VAL A 7 -3.15 -6.64 -9.93
CA VAL A 7 -4.44 -6.95 -10.55
C VAL A 7 -4.43 -8.33 -11.22
N LYS A 8 -3.37 -8.67 -11.98
CA LYS A 8 -3.23 -10.01 -12.59
C LYS A 8 -3.27 -11.14 -11.56
N LYS A 9 -2.62 -10.97 -10.40
CA LYS A 9 -2.64 -11.97 -9.33
C LYS A 9 -4.02 -12.15 -8.71
N ILE A 10 -4.76 -11.04 -8.50
CA ILE A 10 -6.13 -11.09 -7.98
C ILE A 10 -7.05 -11.78 -8.98
N ALA A 11 -6.97 -11.42 -10.27
CA ALA A 11 -7.78 -12.04 -11.32
C ALA A 11 -7.52 -13.56 -11.41
N ALA A 12 -6.25 -13.98 -11.40
CA ALA A 12 -5.87 -15.39 -11.40
C ALA A 12 -6.39 -16.15 -10.18
N PHE A 13 -6.36 -15.54 -8.99
CA PHE A 13 -6.92 -16.15 -7.77
C PHE A 13 -8.42 -16.41 -7.88
N PHE A 14 -9.16 -15.52 -8.55
CA PHE A 14 -10.59 -15.70 -8.81
C PHE A 14 -10.92 -16.49 -10.08
N GLY A 15 -9.91 -16.94 -10.85
CA GLY A 15 -10.12 -17.61 -12.13
C GLY A 15 -10.66 -16.72 -13.26
N ILE A 16 -10.50 -15.39 -13.13
CA ILE A 16 -10.97 -14.40 -14.11
C ILE A 16 -9.87 -14.19 -15.16
N SER A 17 -10.23 -14.32 -16.43
CA SER A 17 -9.38 -13.90 -17.56
C SER A 17 -9.69 -12.45 -17.89
N LEU A 18 -8.65 -11.63 -18.05
CA LEU A 18 -8.77 -10.20 -18.38
C LEU A 18 -8.15 -9.92 -19.75
N THR A 19 -8.80 -9.09 -20.56
CA THR A 19 -8.13 -8.44 -21.70
C THR A 19 -7.17 -7.36 -21.21
N GLU A 20 -6.30 -6.87 -22.10
CA GLU A 20 -5.40 -5.77 -21.75
C GLU A 20 -6.18 -4.49 -21.43
N GLU A 21 -7.27 -4.21 -22.15
CA GLU A 21 -8.13 -3.06 -21.93
C GLU A 21 -8.81 -3.12 -20.56
N GLU A 22 -9.35 -4.28 -20.18
CA GLU A 22 -9.97 -4.49 -18.87
C GLU A 22 -8.95 -4.32 -17.73
N LEU A 23 -7.75 -4.88 -17.91
CA LEU A 23 -6.65 -4.74 -16.96
C LEU A 23 -6.25 -3.27 -16.77
N GLN A 24 -6.07 -2.52 -17.85
CA GLN A 24 -5.72 -1.10 -17.77
C GLN A 24 -6.85 -0.27 -17.16
N SER A 25 -8.10 -0.59 -17.49
CA SER A 25 -9.28 0.04 -16.90
C SER A 25 -9.30 -0.14 -15.38
N VAL A 26 -9.10 -1.37 -14.89
CA VAL A 26 -9.04 -1.66 -13.45
C VAL A 26 -7.86 -0.95 -12.80
N VAL A 27 -6.65 -1.04 -13.37
CA VAL A 27 -5.44 -0.40 -12.82
C VAL A 27 -5.58 1.13 -12.74
N GLY A 28 -6.21 1.74 -13.74
CA GLY A 28 -6.48 3.17 -13.81
C GLY A 28 -7.57 3.59 -12.83
N GLY A 29 -8.70 2.90 -12.83
CA GLY A 29 -9.84 3.18 -11.94
C GLY A 29 -9.51 2.97 -10.46
N SER A 30 -8.70 1.96 -10.15
CA SER A 30 -8.24 1.67 -8.78
C SER A 30 -6.97 2.43 -8.38
N SER A 31 -6.54 3.42 -9.16
CA SER A 31 -5.42 4.26 -8.77
C SER A 31 -5.81 5.16 -7.59
N PHE A 32 -4.83 5.51 -6.75
CA PHE A 32 -5.11 6.39 -5.60
C PHE A 32 -5.71 7.73 -6.04
N ASP A 33 -5.20 8.33 -7.12
CA ASP A 33 -5.70 9.62 -7.62
C ASP A 33 -7.13 9.50 -8.15
N SER A 34 -7.43 8.45 -8.91
CA SER A 34 -8.79 8.17 -9.40
C SER A 34 -9.77 8.00 -8.24
N MET A 35 -9.41 7.18 -7.25
CA MET A 35 -10.26 6.93 -6.09
C MET A 35 -10.40 8.18 -5.20
N LYS A 36 -9.31 8.94 -5.01
CA LYS A 36 -9.32 10.19 -4.24
C LYS A 36 -10.21 11.24 -4.90
N LYS A 37 -10.16 11.37 -6.23
CA LYS A 37 -11.06 12.24 -7.00
C LYS A 37 -12.53 11.88 -6.77
N ASN A 38 -12.84 10.58 -6.71
CA ASN A 38 -14.18 10.06 -6.48
C ASN A 38 -14.58 9.94 -4.98
N SER A 39 -13.70 10.36 -4.06
CA SER A 39 -13.87 10.06 -2.63
C SER A 39 -15.04 10.82 -2.00
N GLN A 40 -15.35 12.03 -2.48
CA GLN A 40 -16.48 12.82 -1.98
C GLN A 40 -17.82 12.16 -2.34
N GLU A 41 -17.94 11.60 -3.55
CA GLU A 41 -19.16 10.91 -3.98
C GLU A 41 -19.37 9.60 -3.21
N THR A 42 -18.28 8.88 -2.93
CA THR A 42 -18.33 7.56 -2.29
C THR A 42 -18.34 7.60 -0.76
N HIS A 43 -17.75 8.62 -0.14
CA HIS A 43 -17.53 8.69 1.32
C HIS A 43 -17.96 10.04 1.92
N GLY A 44 -18.64 10.90 1.15
CA GLY A 44 -19.14 12.20 1.60
C GLY A 44 -18.03 13.13 2.09
N ALA A 45 -18.35 13.94 3.10
CA ALA A 45 -17.44 14.92 3.69
C ALA A 45 -16.10 14.33 4.18
N PHE A 46 -16.06 13.03 4.49
CA PHE A 46 -14.85 12.34 4.96
C PHE A 46 -13.92 11.86 3.82
N GLY A 47 -14.32 11.98 2.56
CA GLY A 47 -13.54 11.47 1.42
C GLY A 47 -12.09 11.95 1.41
N SER A 48 -11.87 13.25 1.64
CA SER A 48 -10.53 13.84 1.66
C SER A 48 -9.68 13.39 2.87
N ALA A 49 -10.32 13.07 4.00
CA ALA A 49 -9.64 12.58 5.20
C ALA A 49 -9.22 11.11 5.06
N LEU A 50 -10.07 10.27 4.44
CA LEU A 50 -9.78 8.86 4.20
C LEU A 50 -8.71 8.68 3.12
N PHE A 51 -8.81 9.42 2.01
CA PHE A 51 -7.84 9.39 0.91
C PHE A 51 -6.73 10.43 1.09
N ARG A 52 -5.95 10.28 2.16
CA ARG A 52 -4.99 11.29 2.63
C ARG A 52 -3.78 11.50 1.68
N LYS A 53 -2.82 10.55 1.65
CA LYS A 53 -1.59 10.65 0.84
C LYS A 53 -1.34 9.51 -0.15
N GLY A 54 -1.76 8.28 0.15
CA GLY A 54 -1.63 7.15 -0.78
C GLY A 54 -0.21 6.67 -1.08
N GLY A 55 0.78 7.09 -0.26
CA GLY A 55 2.18 6.75 -0.42
C GLY A 55 2.71 5.85 0.70
N VAL A 56 3.82 5.16 0.41
CA VAL A 56 4.61 4.41 1.40
C VAL A 56 5.62 5.38 2.04
N SER A 57 5.98 5.13 3.30
CA SER A 57 6.99 5.88 4.07
C SER A 57 6.53 7.17 4.74
N ASP A 58 5.24 7.47 4.75
CA ASP A 58 4.77 8.71 5.38
C ASP A 58 4.99 8.77 6.90
N TRP A 59 5.20 7.62 7.55
CA TRP A 59 5.62 7.53 8.95
C TRP A 59 6.90 8.34 9.23
N LYS A 60 7.80 8.50 8.24
CA LYS A 60 9.03 9.30 8.35
C LYS A 60 8.77 10.77 8.69
N ASN A 61 7.58 11.27 8.37
CA ASN A 61 7.18 12.65 8.68
C ASN A 61 6.69 12.83 10.13
N PHE A 62 6.53 11.75 10.89
CA PHE A 62 5.93 11.77 12.23
C PHE A 62 6.85 11.20 13.30
N PHE A 63 7.70 10.24 12.96
CA PHE A 63 8.56 9.58 13.93
C PHE A 63 9.84 10.38 14.18
N SER A 64 10.18 10.58 15.45
CA SER A 64 11.51 11.04 15.85
C SER A 64 12.56 9.94 15.63
N GLU A 65 13.85 10.30 15.73
CA GLU A 65 14.94 9.32 15.64
C GLU A 65 14.85 8.25 16.75
N GLU A 66 14.46 8.63 17.96
CA GLU A 66 14.27 7.73 19.09
C GLU A 66 13.13 6.74 18.81
N GLN A 67 12.00 7.23 18.32
CA GLN A 67 10.85 6.40 17.96
C GLN A 67 11.18 5.44 16.82
N ASN A 68 12.03 5.85 15.87
CA ASN A 68 12.51 4.97 14.80
C ASN A 68 13.40 3.85 15.36
N LYS A 69 14.30 4.15 16.30
CA LYS A 69 15.11 3.12 16.97
C LYS A 69 14.25 2.12 17.75
N GLU A 70 13.20 2.60 18.41
CA GLU A 70 12.23 1.73 19.10
C GLU A 70 11.48 0.83 18.12
N MET A 71 11.03 1.37 16.99
CA MET A 71 10.37 0.60 15.94
C MET A 71 11.30 -0.45 15.32
N ASP A 72 12.56 -0.08 15.03
CA ASP A 72 13.56 -1.01 14.53
C ASP A 72 13.76 -2.17 15.52
N LYS A 73 13.93 -1.87 16.81
CA LYS A 73 14.07 -2.90 17.85
C LYS A 73 12.85 -3.82 17.91
N ALA A 74 11.63 -3.28 17.85
CA ALA A 74 10.42 -4.09 17.87
C ALA A 74 10.28 -4.96 16.62
N PHE A 75 10.69 -4.49 15.43
CA PHE A 75 10.73 -5.31 14.23
C PHE A 75 11.72 -6.48 14.37
N GLU A 76 12.92 -6.18 14.87
CA GLU A 76 13.98 -7.17 15.13
C GLU A 76 13.53 -8.27 16.10
N GLU A 77 12.87 -7.88 17.20
CA GLU A 77 12.42 -8.81 18.24
C GLU A 77 11.27 -9.72 17.77
N TYR A 78 10.28 -9.16 17.07
CA TYR A 78 9.03 -9.88 16.81
C TYR A 78 8.89 -10.42 15.38
N LEU A 79 9.58 -9.85 14.40
CA LEU A 79 9.33 -10.12 12.99
C LEU A 79 10.55 -10.59 12.22
N ARG A 80 11.79 -10.24 12.63
CA ARG A 80 12.99 -10.72 11.95
C ARG A 80 13.04 -12.26 11.97
N GLY A 81 13.48 -12.84 10.85
CA GLY A 81 13.60 -14.29 10.67
C GLY A 81 12.29 -15.01 10.37
N THR A 82 11.13 -14.36 10.53
CA THR A 82 9.84 -14.92 10.14
C THR A 82 9.60 -14.77 8.64
N LYS A 83 8.79 -15.66 8.06
CA LYS A 83 8.33 -15.54 6.66
C LYS A 83 7.58 -14.22 6.41
N LEU A 84 6.88 -13.71 7.43
CA LEU A 84 6.17 -12.43 7.34
C LEU A 84 7.15 -11.26 7.31
N GLY A 85 8.15 -11.24 8.20
CA GLY A 85 9.22 -10.24 8.21
C GLY A 85 9.92 -10.12 6.85
N THR A 86 10.26 -11.26 6.22
CA THR A 86 10.83 -11.26 4.86
C THR A 86 9.90 -10.62 3.82
N LYS A 87 8.58 -10.82 3.93
CA LYS A 87 7.58 -10.27 2.99
C LYS A 87 7.37 -8.77 3.17
N LEU A 88 7.52 -8.25 4.38
CA LEU A 88 7.35 -6.82 4.68
C LEU A 88 8.44 -5.95 4.03
N LYS A 89 9.62 -6.52 3.73
CA LYS A 89 10.78 -5.80 3.15
C LYS A 89 11.14 -4.57 3.98
N TYR A 90 11.22 -4.75 5.30
CA TYR A 90 11.42 -3.68 6.27
C TYR A 90 12.66 -2.83 5.97
N ASP A 91 13.80 -3.47 5.66
CA ASP A 91 15.05 -2.77 5.31
C ASP A 91 14.94 -1.90 4.03
N VAL A 92 13.92 -2.12 3.19
CA VAL A 92 13.71 -1.34 1.95
C VAL A 92 12.73 -0.18 2.15
N TYR A 93 11.69 -0.37 2.97
CA TYR A 93 10.57 0.58 3.05
C TYR A 93 10.37 1.23 4.42
N CYS A 94 10.93 0.64 5.47
CA CYS A 94 10.59 0.97 6.86
C CYS A 94 11.81 1.31 7.72
N LYS A 95 13.02 0.93 7.31
CA LYS A 95 14.24 1.38 7.99
C LYS A 95 14.54 2.83 7.61
N ALA A 96 14.71 3.68 8.62
CA ALA A 96 14.97 5.11 8.46
C ALA A 96 16.36 5.36 7.91
#